data_AF-A0A1Q9BSN6-F1
#
_entry.id   AF-A0A1Q9BSN6-F1
#
_cell.length_a   1.000
_cell.length_b   1.000
_cell.length_c   1.000
_cell.angle_alpha   90.00
_cell.angle_beta   90.00
_cell.angle_gamma   90.00
#
_symmetry.space_group_name_H-M   'P 1'
#
loop_
_entity.id
_entity.type
_entity.pdbx_description
1 polymer ?
#
loop_
_entity_poly.entity_id
_entity_poly.type
_entity_poly.pdbx_seq_one_letter_code
_entity_poly.pdbx_strand_id
1 'polypeptide(L)'
;MYVLGPCIRAWRRQQRRALETLAKWLQPWDVELRKHMCPAVAAVAANKSPALIAALTALLRWPDVALASRFVTGFALLGDVEVPHIFRPLDVDRKPPESQLGLQAKLGQEAEESNCRVARALKETEHSSFLTEFTRKEIAEGIARGPFTKQELDAQYGRGAWLAMPRFAHVQGCGKVRPIDNGKAAGHNSFSWSDETIYTSSPDAVAGAARKFAKLMESEGMPPWCQLVFGSDDMSSAYRQVPNRIPALTTAVCRRLLAIAAVSYFDDTGTLDTVAAAGSGQEGVALVHSLCGFRLDPGKQQPMAVQRLFLGVLLDFSQMRENGLMSIDLKPGAREQLAAEANALLELGVCSPAQALAVLQMTLLFQQAVSLELVLTALFHWRSD
;
A
#
# COMPACT_ATOMS: atom_id res chain seq x y z
N MET A 1 3.49 -23.15 -7.73
CA MET A 1 3.64 -22.92 -9.19
C MET A 1 4.46 -24.03 -9.81
N TYR A 2 5.77 -24.11 -9.56
CA TYR A 2 6.66 -25.17 -10.06
C TYR A 2 6.07 -26.60 -9.91
N VAL A 3 5.84 -27.06 -8.68
CA VAL A 3 5.38 -28.43 -8.38
C VAL A 3 4.03 -28.77 -9.02
N LEU A 4 3.10 -27.82 -9.04
CA LEU A 4 1.74 -28.06 -9.57
C LEU A 4 1.69 -27.95 -11.10
N GLY A 5 2.64 -27.25 -11.71
CA GLY A 5 2.70 -27.02 -13.15
C GLY A 5 1.34 -26.62 -13.76
N PRO A 6 0.93 -27.27 -14.86
CA PRO A 6 -0.38 -27.03 -15.49
C PRO A 6 -1.61 -27.31 -14.60
N CYS A 7 -1.48 -28.12 -13.56
CA CYS A 7 -2.59 -28.46 -12.66
C CYS A 7 -2.91 -27.33 -11.65
N ILE A 8 -2.07 -26.28 -11.58
CA ILE A 8 -2.21 -25.22 -10.57
C ILE A 8 -3.57 -24.52 -10.61
N ARG A 9 -4.14 -24.33 -11.82
CA ARG A 9 -5.45 -23.68 -11.99
C ARG A 9 -6.56 -24.48 -11.32
N ALA A 10 -6.57 -25.79 -11.51
CA ALA A 10 -7.57 -26.68 -10.93
C ALA A 10 -7.42 -26.74 -9.40
N TRP A 11 -6.17 -26.84 -8.92
CA TRP A 11 -5.88 -26.84 -7.48
C TRP A 11 -6.31 -25.53 -6.81
N ARG A 12 -5.97 -24.36 -7.39
CA ARG A 12 -6.39 -23.05 -6.86
C ARG A 12 -7.90 -22.90 -6.84
N ARG A 13 -8.63 -23.45 -7.82
CA ARG A 13 -10.11 -23.45 -7.81
C ARG A 13 -10.66 -24.16 -6.58
N GLN A 14 -10.05 -25.27 -6.15
CA GLN A 14 -10.46 -25.97 -4.92
C GLN A 14 -10.16 -25.11 -3.67
N GLN A 15 -8.97 -24.51 -3.59
CA GLN A 15 -8.60 -23.65 -2.46
C GLN A 15 -9.51 -22.42 -2.34
N ARG A 16 -9.84 -21.77 -3.45
CA ARG A 16 -10.78 -20.64 -3.48
C ARG A 16 -12.15 -21.01 -2.94
N ARG A 17 -12.71 -22.16 -3.38
CA ARG A 17 -13.98 -22.68 -2.86
C ARG A 17 -13.94 -22.94 -1.35
N ALA A 18 -12.82 -23.43 -0.84
CA ALA A 18 -12.64 -23.63 0.60
C ALA A 18 -12.64 -22.29 1.36
N LEU A 19 -11.94 -21.27 0.84
CA LEU A 19 -11.94 -19.93 1.44
C LEU A 19 -13.33 -19.26 1.38
N GLU A 20 -14.04 -19.39 0.26
CA GLU A 20 -15.42 -18.90 0.12
C GLU A 20 -16.36 -19.58 1.12
N THR A 21 -16.22 -20.90 1.29
CA THR A 21 -17.00 -21.68 2.26
C THR A 21 -16.71 -21.22 3.69
N LEU A 22 -15.44 -21.04 4.04
CA LEU A 22 -15.02 -20.52 5.34
C LEU A 22 -15.60 -19.13 5.60
N ALA A 23 -15.47 -18.21 4.64
CA ALA A 23 -16.03 -16.86 4.74
C ALA A 23 -17.56 -16.89 4.94
N LYS A 24 -18.27 -17.74 4.20
CA LYS A 24 -19.71 -17.93 4.35
C LYS A 24 -20.09 -18.44 5.75
N TRP A 25 -19.33 -19.39 6.30
CA TRP A 25 -19.58 -19.92 7.64
C TRP A 25 -19.32 -18.89 8.75
N LEU A 26 -18.40 -17.95 8.52
CA LEU A 26 -18.06 -16.90 9.47
C LEU A 26 -18.95 -15.66 9.37
N GLN A 27 -19.78 -15.54 8.33
CA GLN A 27 -20.65 -14.40 8.12
C GLN A 27 -21.56 -14.05 9.32
N PRO A 28 -22.19 -15.02 10.03
CA PRO A 28 -23.00 -14.70 11.22
C PRO A 28 -22.17 -14.03 12.34
N TRP A 29 -20.89 -14.39 12.46
CA TRP A 29 -19.98 -13.79 13.44
C TRP A 29 -19.60 -12.37 13.05
N ASP A 30 -19.41 -12.07 11.76
CA ASP A 30 -19.23 -10.70 11.31
C ASP A 30 -20.44 -9.82 11.64
N VAL A 31 -21.66 -10.35 11.48
CA VAL A 31 -22.90 -9.64 11.84
C VAL A 31 -22.91 -9.32 13.34
N GLU A 32 -22.50 -10.26 14.19
CA GLU A 32 -22.41 -10.03 15.63
C GLU A 32 -21.32 -9.01 16.00
N LEU A 33 -20.10 -9.20 15.49
CA LEU A 33 -18.96 -8.32 15.77
C LEU A 33 -19.22 -6.87 15.37
N ARG A 34 -19.93 -6.65 14.26
CA ARG A 34 -20.29 -5.29 13.79
C ARG A 34 -21.20 -4.53 14.75
N LYS A 35 -21.99 -5.21 15.59
CA LYS A 35 -22.83 -4.56 16.62
C LYS A 35 -22.01 -3.87 17.71
N HIS A 36 -20.77 -4.32 17.89
CA HIS A 36 -19.83 -3.76 18.87
C HIS A 36 -18.99 -2.60 18.32
N MET A 37 -19.10 -2.28 17.03
CA MET A 37 -18.40 -1.14 16.45
C MET A 37 -19.05 0.17 16.93
N CYS A 38 -18.25 1.09 17.46
CA CYS A 38 -18.74 2.45 17.68
C CYS A 38 -19.01 3.14 16.32
N PRO A 39 -19.84 4.19 16.26
CA PRO A 39 -20.23 4.83 15.00
C PRO A 39 -19.06 5.24 14.10
N ALA A 40 -17.96 5.72 14.70
CA ALA A 40 -16.77 6.13 13.95
C ALA A 40 -16.05 4.95 13.28
N VAL A 41 -15.98 3.79 13.95
CA VAL A 41 -15.40 2.56 13.38
C VAL A 41 -16.33 1.99 12.32
N ALA A 42 -17.63 1.90 12.62
CA ALA A 42 -18.64 1.39 11.69
C ALA A 42 -18.65 2.17 10.36
N ALA A 43 -18.45 3.49 10.40
CA ALA A 43 -18.41 4.33 9.20
C ALA A 43 -17.34 3.91 8.16
N VAL A 44 -16.26 3.25 8.60
CA VAL A 44 -15.14 2.83 7.73
C VAL A 44 -15.04 1.32 7.59
N ALA A 45 -15.33 0.58 8.68
CA ALA A 45 -15.07 -0.85 8.80
C ALA A 45 -16.31 -1.75 8.69
N ALA A 46 -17.53 -1.20 8.58
CA ALA A 46 -18.75 -2.01 8.58
C ALA A 46 -18.82 -3.02 7.43
N ASN A 47 -18.12 -2.77 6.32
CA ASN A 47 -18.05 -3.69 5.18
C ASN A 47 -16.89 -4.69 5.25
N LYS A 48 -16.10 -4.68 6.33
CA LYS A 48 -14.96 -5.61 6.54
C LYS A 48 -15.43 -6.90 7.20
N SER A 49 -14.62 -7.95 7.07
CA SER A 49 -14.89 -9.26 7.68
C SER A 49 -13.90 -9.55 8.83
N PRO A 50 -14.08 -8.97 10.02
CA PRO A 50 -13.21 -9.23 11.17
C PRO A 50 -13.16 -10.72 11.56
N ALA A 51 -14.25 -11.47 11.41
CA ALA A 51 -14.28 -12.90 11.72
C ALA A 51 -13.40 -13.71 10.75
N LEU A 52 -13.47 -13.44 9.44
CA LEU A 52 -12.59 -14.09 8.48
C LEU A 52 -11.13 -13.68 8.70
N ILE A 53 -10.86 -12.39 8.96
CA ILE A 53 -9.51 -11.92 9.27
C ILE A 53 -8.95 -12.67 10.49
N ALA A 54 -9.74 -12.86 11.55
CA ALA A 54 -9.34 -13.65 12.72
C ALA A 54 -9.03 -15.11 12.35
N ALA A 55 -9.88 -15.74 11.55
CA ALA A 55 -9.66 -17.12 11.10
C ALA A 55 -8.41 -17.25 10.23
N LEU A 56 -8.16 -16.32 9.31
CA LEU A 56 -6.95 -16.29 8.49
C LEU A 56 -5.70 -16.08 9.35
N THR A 57 -5.75 -15.16 10.31
CA THR A 57 -4.68 -14.95 11.29
C THR A 57 -4.36 -16.26 12.03
N ALA A 58 -5.38 -16.99 12.51
CA ALA A 58 -5.19 -18.27 13.18
C ALA A 58 -4.62 -19.35 12.26
N LEU A 59 -5.17 -19.52 11.06
CA LEU A 59 -4.73 -20.52 10.07
C LEU A 59 -3.26 -20.31 9.66
N LEU A 60 -2.84 -19.06 9.52
CA LEU A 60 -1.48 -18.73 9.12
C LEU A 60 -0.49 -18.69 10.29
N ARG A 61 -0.97 -18.84 11.54
CA ARG A 61 -0.23 -18.49 12.76
C ARG A 61 0.42 -17.12 12.61
N TRP A 62 -0.37 -16.16 12.12
CA TRP A 62 0.08 -14.82 11.80
C TRP A 62 0.38 -14.05 13.10
N PRO A 63 1.51 -13.31 13.19
CA PRO A 63 1.93 -12.69 14.44
C PRO A 63 1.06 -11.51 14.88
N ASP A 64 0.46 -10.77 13.94
CA ASP A 64 -0.50 -9.69 14.28
C ASP A 64 -1.87 -10.28 14.66
N VAL A 65 -1.97 -10.74 15.90
CA VAL A 65 -3.18 -11.34 16.46
C VAL A 65 -4.28 -10.32 16.76
N ALA A 66 -3.91 -9.05 16.93
CA ALA A 66 -4.85 -7.98 17.26
C ALA A 66 -5.61 -7.44 16.04
N LEU A 67 -5.07 -7.63 14.82
CA LEU A 67 -5.60 -7.06 13.57
C LEU A 67 -7.12 -7.20 13.41
N ALA A 68 -7.67 -8.40 13.65
CA ALA A 68 -9.09 -8.66 13.51
C ALA A 68 -9.93 -7.81 14.48
N SER A 69 -9.52 -7.76 15.76
CA SER A 69 -10.21 -6.94 16.77
C SER A 69 -10.14 -5.45 16.45
N ARG A 70 -9.09 -4.97 15.80
CA ARG A 70 -8.97 -3.54 15.43
C ARG A 70 -9.98 -3.09 14.38
N PHE A 71 -10.50 -4.01 13.56
CA PHE A 71 -11.65 -3.70 12.70
C PHE A 71 -12.95 -3.53 13.49
N VAL A 72 -13.02 -3.98 14.74
CA VAL A 72 -14.18 -3.79 15.63
C VAL A 72 -13.98 -2.60 16.57
N THR A 73 -12.78 -2.48 17.17
CA THR A 73 -12.48 -1.47 18.19
C THR A 73 -11.90 -0.16 17.63
N GLY A 74 -11.42 -0.17 16.38
CA GLY A 74 -10.68 0.93 15.79
C GLY A 74 -9.16 0.81 15.92
N PHE A 75 -8.45 1.63 15.15
CA PHE A 75 -6.99 1.73 15.11
C PHE A 75 -6.54 3.04 15.76
N ALA A 76 -5.52 2.98 16.62
CA ALA A 76 -4.90 4.17 17.17
C ALA A 76 -4.04 4.86 16.09
N LEU A 77 -4.30 6.15 15.85
CA LEU A 77 -3.50 6.97 14.93
C LEU A 77 -2.38 7.73 15.65
N LEU A 78 -2.52 7.91 16.95
CA LEU A 78 -1.72 8.80 17.79
C LEU A 78 -1.35 8.05 19.08
N GLY A 79 -0.25 8.44 19.70
CA GLY A 79 0.27 7.79 20.89
C GLY A 79 1.18 6.65 20.56
N ASP A 80 1.29 5.71 21.50
CA ASP A 80 2.04 4.48 21.30
C ASP A 80 1.27 3.56 20.36
N VAL A 81 1.67 3.54 19.10
CA VAL A 81 1.01 2.73 18.07
C VAL A 81 1.38 1.28 18.29
N GLU A 82 0.35 0.44 18.47
CA GLU A 82 0.48 -1.00 18.70
C GLU A 82 1.39 -1.66 17.66
N VAL A 83 2.33 -2.47 18.16
CA VAL A 83 3.37 -3.13 17.38
C VAL A 83 2.88 -4.49 16.88
N PRO A 84 2.70 -4.69 15.55
CA PRO A 84 2.15 -5.92 15.00
C PRO A 84 3.16 -7.05 14.79
N HIS A 85 4.47 -6.81 14.96
CA HIS A 85 5.53 -7.82 14.79
C HIS A 85 5.60 -8.41 13.36
N ILE A 86 5.23 -7.61 12.36
CA ILE A 86 5.28 -7.96 10.93
C ILE A 86 6.17 -7.03 10.12
N PHE A 87 6.61 -5.93 10.73
CA PHE A 87 7.39 -4.89 10.07
C PHE A 87 8.82 -4.86 10.58
N ARG A 88 9.66 -4.00 9.99
CA ARG A 88 11.06 -3.88 10.38
C ARG A 88 11.15 -3.13 11.72
N PRO A 89 11.78 -3.69 12.75
CA PRO A 89 12.06 -2.96 13.98
C PRO A 89 12.89 -1.71 13.70
N LEU A 90 12.60 -0.62 14.40
CA LEU A 90 13.43 0.57 14.42
C LEU A 90 14.50 0.42 15.49
N ASP A 91 15.72 0.81 15.16
CA ASP A 91 16.80 0.97 16.13
C ASP A 91 16.67 2.35 16.76
N VAL A 92 15.89 2.42 17.83
CA VAL A 92 15.55 3.67 18.54
C VAL A 92 16.00 3.58 19.99
N ASP A 93 16.82 4.53 20.41
CA ASP A 93 17.49 4.50 21.71
C ASP A 93 16.51 4.59 22.90
N ARG A 94 15.37 5.27 22.75
CA ARG A 94 14.38 5.41 23.83
C ARG A 94 12.99 5.89 23.37
N LYS A 95 11.96 5.17 23.78
CA LYS A 95 10.55 5.60 23.68
C LYS A 95 10.29 6.85 24.53
N PRO A 96 9.60 7.89 24.00
CA PRO A 96 9.19 9.05 24.79
C PRO A 96 8.28 8.69 25.98
N PRO A 97 8.28 9.47 27.07
CA PRO A 97 7.32 9.28 28.17
C PRO A 97 5.87 9.31 27.68
N GLU A 98 4.99 8.50 28.28
CA GLU A 98 3.57 8.44 27.90
C GLU A 98 2.86 9.81 27.97
N SER A 99 3.28 10.69 28.88
CA SER A 99 2.77 12.06 29.00
C SER A 99 3.02 12.93 27.77
N GLN A 100 3.93 12.52 26.88
CA GLN A 100 4.26 13.22 25.63
C GLN A 100 3.63 12.56 24.40
N LEU A 101 2.92 11.45 24.60
CA LEU A 101 2.33 10.65 23.53
C LEU A 101 0.80 10.74 23.54
N GLY A 102 0.22 10.62 22.36
CA GLY A 102 -1.21 10.52 22.19
C GLY A 102 -1.93 11.85 22.28
N LEU A 103 -3.25 11.78 22.12
CA LEU A 103 -4.06 12.99 22.06
C LEU A 103 -3.99 13.79 23.36
N GLN A 104 -4.01 13.10 24.51
CA GLN A 104 -4.02 13.71 25.85
C GLN A 104 -2.79 14.56 26.13
N ALA A 105 -1.64 14.25 25.51
CA ALA A 105 -0.42 15.07 25.63
C ALA A 105 -0.60 16.49 25.08
N LYS A 106 -1.61 16.73 24.23
CA LYS A 106 -1.80 18.01 23.52
C LYS A 106 -3.15 18.68 23.77
N LEU A 107 -4.12 17.97 24.36
CA LEU A 107 -5.40 18.57 24.73
C LEU A 107 -5.25 19.64 25.82
N GLY A 108 -6.31 20.38 26.07
CA GLY A 108 -6.35 21.49 27.02
C GLY A 108 -5.90 22.80 26.39
N GLN A 109 -5.09 23.56 27.14
CA GLN A 109 -4.68 24.90 26.73
C GLN A 109 -3.84 24.90 25.44
N GLU A 110 -2.95 23.92 25.27
CA GLU A 110 -2.10 23.85 24.09
C GLU A 110 -2.91 23.61 22.80
N ALA A 111 -3.91 22.71 22.85
CA ALA A 111 -4.82 22.49 21.73
C ALA A 111 -5.60 23.75 21.37
N GLU A 112 -6.12 24.48 22.36
CA GLU A 112 -6.84 25.73 22.14
C GLU A 112 -5.94 26.79 21.47
N GLU A 113 -4.71 26.95 21.96
CA GLU A 113 -3.73 27.87 21.38
C GLU A 113 -3.31 27.44 19.97
N SER A 114 -3.13 26.14 19.74
CA SER A 114 -2.86 25.56 18.42
C SER A 114 -4.00 25.84 17.45
N ASN A 115 -5.25 25.61 17.84
CA ASN A 115 -6.44 25.87 17.03
C ASN A 115 -6.56 27.37 16.67
N CYS A 116 -6.29 28.26 17.64
CA CYS A 116 -6.26 29.70 17.40
C CYS A 116 -5.14 30.10 16.41
N ARG A 117 -3.94 29.51 16.54
CA ARG A 117 -2.82 29.74 15.61
C ARG A 117 -3.16 29.28 14.21
N VAL A 118 -3.72 28.08 14.06
CA VAL A 118 -4.17 27.56 12.76
C VAL A 118 -5.17 28.51 12.14
N ALA A 119 -6.22 28.91 12.88
CA ALA A 119 -7.25 29.82 12.38
C ALA A 119 -6.68 31.18 11.90
N ARG A 120 -5.71 31.75 12.65
CA ARG A 120 -5.04 33.01 12.27
C ARG A 120 -4.08 32.87 11.08
N ALA A 121 -3.51 31.68 10.89
CA ALA A 121 -2.54 31.41 9.82
C ALA A 121 -3.20 31.08 8.48
N LEU A 122 -4.50 30.76 8.46
CA LEU A 122 -5.24 30.49 7.23
C LEU A 122 -5.30 31.76 6.37
N LYS A 123 -4.81 31.65 5.14
CA LYS A 123 -4.88 32.71 4.12
C LYS A 123 -5.63 32.19 2.92
N GLU A 124 -6.41 33.06 2.29
CA GLU A 124 -6.99 32.73 0.99
C GLU A 124 -5.90 32.65 -0.07
N THR A 125 -6.00 31.62 -0.92
CA THR A 125 -5.05 31.33 -1.99
C THR A 125 -5.84 31.02 -3.26
N GLU A 126 -5.15 30.97 -4.40
CA GLU A 126 -5.77 30.58 -5.68
C GLU A 126 -6.41 29.17 -5.65
N HIS A 127 -6.01 28.31 -4.71
CA HIS A 127 -6.54 26.95 -4.55
C HIS A 127 -7.62 26.82 -3.45
N SER A 128 -8.03 27.91 -2.80
CA SER A 128 -9.02 27.88 -1.71
C SER A 128 -10.39 27.35 -2.16
N SER A 129 -10.81 27.69 -3.38
CA SER A 129 -12.05 27.18 -3.99
C SER A 129 -11.99 25.66 -4.19
N PHE A 130 -10.87 25.16 -4.75
CA PHE A 130 -10.62 23.73 -4.92
C PHE A 130 -10.68 22.97 -3.60
N LEU A 131 -10.01 23.47 -2.54
CA LEU A 131 -10.03 22.82 -1.22
C LEU A 131 -11.44 22.77 -0.61
N THR A 132 -12.22 23.83 -0.80
CA THR A 132 -13.61 23.92 -0.34
C THR A 132 -14.50 22.91 -1.06
N GLU A 133 -14.41 22.86 -2.39
CA GLU A 133 -15.19 21.92 -3.21
C GLU A 133 -14.80 20.47 -2.91
N PHE A 134 -13.50 20.18 -2.78
CA PHE A 134 -13.02 18.85 -2.42
C PHE A 134 -13.55 18.42 -1.05
N THR A 135 -13.55 19.32 -0.07
CA THR A 135 -14.07 19.02 1.28
C THR A 135 -15.60 18.78 1.24
N ARG A 136 -16.36 19.56 0.45
CA ARG A 136 -17.79 19.30 0.25
C ARG A 136 -18.06 17.94 -0.38
N LYS A 137 -17.22 17.51 -1.32
CA LYS A 137 -17.28 16.17 -1.89
C LYS A 137 -17.03 15.09 -0.85
N GLU A 138 -16.02 15.23 0.01
CA GLU A 138 -15.77 14.28 1.11
C GLU A 138 -16.94 14.21 2.10
N ILE A 139 -17.62 15.33 2.36
CA ILE A 139 -18.83 15.38 3.20
C ILE A 139 -19.99 14.63 2.50
N ALA A 140 -20.22 14.90 1.22
CA ALA A 140 -21.28 14.24 0.44
C ALA A 140 -21.07 12.72 0.32
N GLU A 141 -19.80 12.28 0.26
CA GLU A 141 -19.41 10.87 0.26
C GLU A 141 -19.41 10.24 1.68
N GLY A 142 -19.72 11.01 2.73
CA GLY A 142 -19.77 10.54 4.12
C GLY A 142 -18.42 10.28 4.78
N ILE A 143 -17.32 10.75 4.18
CA ILE A 143 -15.95 10.59 4.70
C ILE A 143 -15.61 11.64 5.73
N ALA A 144 -16.19 12.83 5.61
CA ALA A 144 -16.04 13.94 6.55
C ALA A 144 -17.41 14.40 7.06
N ARG A 145 -17.41 15.10 8.20
CA ARG A 145 -18.59 15.77 8.75
C ARG A 145 -18.34 17.27 8.83
N GLY A 146 -19.42 18.04 8.76
CA GLY A 146 -19.39 19.50 8.81
C GLY A 146 -19.95 20.12 7.52
N PRO A 147 -19.48 21.32 7.13
CA PRO A 147 -18.47 22.13 7.83
C PRO A 147 -18.92 22.54 9.24
N PHE A 148 -17.96 22.76 10.13
CA PHE A 148 -18.20 23.27 11.48
C PHE A 148 -17.36 24.52 11.72
N THR A 149 -17.92 25.46 12.47
CA THR A 149 -17.21 26.58 13.07
C THR A 149 -16.43 26.12 14.30
N LYS A 150 -15.45 26.91 14.74
CA LYS A 150 -14.73 26.67 16.01
C LYS A 150 -15.69 26.56 17.19
N GLN A 151 -16.70 27.43 17.24
CA GLN A 151 -17.68 27.47 18.32
C GLN A 151 -18.52 26.20 18.40
N GLU A 152 -18.92 25.65 17.25
CA GLU A 152 -19.64 24.37 17.19
C GLU A 152 -18.75 23.21 17.65
N LEU A 153 -17.47 23.18 17.27
CA LEU A 153 -16.52 22.17 17.74
C LEU A 153 -16.24 22.29 19.24
N ASP A 154 -16.09 23.51 19.76
CA ASP A 154 -15.94 23.77 21.19
C ASP A 154 -17.19 23.32 21.97
N ALA A 155 -18.39 23.55 21.43
CA ALA A 155 -19.63 23.08 22.04
C ALA A 155 -19.77 21.55 21.97
N GLN A 156 -19.33 20.94 20.87
CA GLN A 156 -19.46 19.50 20.66
C GLN A 156 -18.47 18.67 21.49
N TYR A 157 -17.21 19.08 21.55
CA TYR A 157 -16.15 18.30 22.18
C TYR A 157 -15.67 18.90 23.51
N GLY A 158 -15.92 20.19 23.73
CA GLY A 158 -15.33 20.96 24.81
C GLY A 158 -14.14 21.80 24.32
N ARG A 159 -13.98 23.00 24.88
CA ARG A 159 -12.85 23.88 24.57
C ARG A 159 -11.52 23.22 24.93
N GLY A 160 -10.61 23.13 23.98
CA GLY A 160 -9.31 22.44 24.15
C GLY A 160 -9.39 20.90 24.07
N ALA A 161 -10.57 20.31 23.86
CA ALA A 161 -10.74 18.85 23.75
C ALA A 161 -10.70 18.33 22.32
N TRP A 162 -10.27 19.16 21.36
CA TRP A 162 -10.11 18.82 19.96
C TRP A 162 -8.91 19.58 19.37
N LEU A 163 -8.32 19.03 18.30
CA LEU A 163 -7.14 19.60 17.66
C LEU A 163 -7.33 19.69 16.14
N ALA A 164 -7.12 20.88 15.59
CA ALA A 164 -7.20 21.14 14.15
C ALA A 164 -5.94 20.64 13.43
N MET A 165 -6.11 20.09 12.23
CA MET A 165 -5.02 19.84 11.29
C MET A 165 -5.21 20.76 10.06
N PRO A 166 -4.26 21.68 9.77
CA PRO A 166 -4.43 22.60 8.65
C PRO A 166 -4.30 21.85 7.31
N ARG A 167 -5.21 22.15 6.38
CA ARG A 167 -5.22 21.61 5.03
C ARG A 167 -4.67 22.63 4.04
N PHE A 168 -3.83 22.19 3.11
CA PHE A 168 -3.30 23.02 2.03
C PHE A 168 -3.32 22.29 0.69
N ALA A 169 -3.21 23.03 -0.40
CA ALA A 169 -3.13 22.47 -1.75
C ALA A 169 -1.66 22.24 -2.15
N HIS A 170 -1.37 21.06 -2.68
CA HIS A 170 -0.10 20.74 -3.30
C HIS A 170 -0.31 20.50 -4.80
N VAL A 171 0.38 21.28 -5.64
CA VAL A 171 0.38 21.10 -7.08
C VAL A 171 1.52 20.16 -7.44
N GLN A 172 1.18 18.99 -7.97
CA GLN A 172 2.15 18.00 -8.44
C GLN A 172 2.79 18.47 -9.76
N GLY A 173 3.96 17.94 -10.13
CA GLY A 173 4.66 18.33 -11.36
C GLY A 173 3.83 18.17 -12.65
N CYS A 174 2.84 17.28 -12.65
CA CYS A 174 1.88 17.11 -13.74
C CYS A 174 0.72 18.11 -13.74
N GLY A 175 0.76 19.15 -12.90
CA GLY A 175 -0.30 20.15 -12.72
C GLY A 175 -1.49 19.68 -11.86
N LYS A 176 -1.50 18.43 -11.41
CA LYS A 176 -2.58 17.88 -10.59
C LYS A 176 -2.55 18.46 -9.18
N VAL A 177 -3.65 19.10 -8.76
CA VAL A 177 -3.79 19.67 -7.41
C VAL A 177 -4.31 18.60 -6.44
N ARG A 178 -3.68 18.49 -5.26
CA ARG A 178 -4.05 17.55 -4.19
C ARG A 178 -4.26 18.28 -2.87
N PRO A 179 -5.33 17.98 -2.11
CA PRO A 179 -5.46 18.43 -0.74
C PRO A 179 -4.53 17.62 0.16
N ILE A 180 -3.79 18.30 1.04
CA ILE A 180 -2.87 17.68 2.00
C ILE A 180 -3.20 18.19 3.41
N ASP A 181 -3.40 17.27 4.33
CA ASP A 181 -3.57 17.56 5.75
C ASP A 181 -2.21 17.56 6.46
N ASN A 182 -1.83 18.70 7.03
CA ASN A 182 -0.48 18.91 7.56
C ASN A 182 -0.38 18.46 9.03
N GLY A 183 -0.18 17.15 9.21
CA GLY A 183 0.05 16.55 10.53
C GLY A 183 1.30 17.09 11.25
N LYS A 184 2.30 17.63 10.52
CA LYS A 184 3.51 18.22 11.12
C LYS A 184 3.23 19.57 11.77
N ALA A 185 2.54 20.48 11.07
CA ALA A 185 2.30 21.84 11.56
C ALA A 185 1.46 21.87 12.83
N ALA A 186 0.47 20.97 12.93
CA ALA A 186 -0.32 20.79 14.14
C ALA A 186 0.31 19.79 15.14
N GLY A 187 1.52 19.29 14.87
CA GLY A 187 2.28 18.38 15.72
C GLY A 187 1.75 16.96 15.86
N HIS A 188 0.74 16.54 15.08
CA HIS A 188 0.21 15.16 15.07
C HIS A 188 1.29 14.10 14.95
N ASN A 189 2.29 14.35 14.11
CA ASN A 189 3.37 13.40 13.86
C ASN A 189 4.35 13.27 15.05
N SER A 190 4.45 14.25 15.94
CA SER A 190 5.44 14.23 17.02
C SER A 190 4.96 13.51 18.28
N PHE A 191 3.66 13.19 18.37
CA PHE A 191 3.08 12.48 19.50
C PHE A 191 2.53 11.10 19.11
N SER A 192 2.83 10.64 17.90
CA SER A 192 2.77 9.22 17.54
C SER A 192 4.15 8.59 17.67
N TRP A 193 4.18 7.39 18.22
CA TRP A 193 5.38 6.57 18.38
C TRP A 193 5.10 5.17 17.83
N SER A 194 6.11 4.53 17.26
CA SER A 194 6.07 3.15 16.80
C SER A 194 7.47 2.56 16.89
N ASP A 195 7.60 1.34 17.41
CA ASP A 195 8.86 0.60 17.44
C ASP A 195 9.17 -0.10 16.11
N GLU A 196 8.24 -0.04 15.15
CA GLU A 196 8.39 -0.63 13.82
C GLU A 196 8.16 0.39 12.70
N THR A 197 8.84 0.15 11.57
CA THR A 197 8.64 0.87 10.32
C THR A 197 8.21 -0.08 9.21
N ILE A 198 7.21 0.36 8.45
CA ILE A 198 6.62 -0.42 7.37
C ILE A 198 7.71 -0.85 6.38
N TYR A 199 7.60 -2.10 5.94
CA TYR A 199 8.41 -2.65 4.87
C TYR A 199 7.49 -3.12 3.73
N THR A 200 7.78 -2.67 2.51
CA THR A 200 7.04 -3.01 1.30
C THR A 200 7.91 -3.78 0.32
N SER A 201 7.29 -4.58 -0.55
CA SER A 201 8.03 -5.32 -1.59
C SER A 201 8.40 -4.39 -2.74
N SER A 202 9.67 -4.34 -3.13
CA SER A 202 10.12 -3.66 -4.35
C SER A 202 9.94 -4.57 -5.59
N PRO A 203 10.08 -4.03 -6.82
CA PRO A 203 10.16 -4.84 -8.03
C PRO A 203 11.23 -5.95 -7.98
N ASP A 204 12.28 -5.79 -7.17
CA ASP A 204 13.33 -6.81 -6.99
C ASP A 204 12.80 -8.12 -6.40
N ALA A 205 11.74 -8.05 -5.60
CA ALA A 205 11.09 -9.25 -5.08
C ALA A 205 10.50 -10.11 -6.22
N VAL A 206 10.02 -9.46 -7.29
CA VAL A 206 9.52 -10.13 -8.49
C VAL A 206 10.67 -10.78 -9.26
N ALA A 207 11.78 -10.05 -9.46
CA ALA A 207 12.98 -10.59 -10.09
C ALA A 207 13.56 -11.78 -9.31
N GLY A 208 13.62 -11.68 -7.98
CA GLY A 208 14.05 -12.77 -7.11
C GLY A 208 13.18 -14.02 -7.24
N ALA A 209 11.86 -13.85 -7.30
CA ALA A 209 10.91 -14.94 -7.51
C ALA A 209 11.05 -15.56 -8.91
N ALA A 210 11.17 -14.75 -9.95
CA ALA A 210 11.39 -15.20 -11.33
C ALA A 210 12.69 -15.99 -11.45
N ARG A 211 13.80 -15.47 -10.92
CA ARG A 211 15.10 -16.16 -10.89
C ARG A 211 15.02 -17.49 -10.14
N LYS A 212 14.33 -17.53 -9.00
CA LYS A 212 14.15 -18.78 -8.24
C LYS A 212 13.33 -19.80 -9.03
N PHE A 213 12.27 -19.36 -9.71
CA PHE A 213 11.50 -20.22 -10.60
C PHE A 213 12.34 -20.73 -11.77
N ALA A 214 13.17 -19.88 -12.39
CA ALA A 214 14.09 -20.25 -13.46
C ALA A 214 14.99 -21.42 -13.02
N LYS A 215 15.66 -21.26 -11.87
CA LYS A 215 16.57 -22.28 -11.34
C LYS A 215 15.88 -23.60 -11.03
N LEU A 216 14.61 -23.59 -10.65
CA LEU A 216 13.85 -24.82 -10.40
C LEU A 216 13.48 -25.54 -11.71
N MET A 217 13.29 -24.79 -12.79
CA MET A 217 12.90 -25.31 -14.11
C MET A 217 14.09 -25.65 -15.01
N GLU A 218 15.33 -25.35 -14.59
CA GLU A 218 16.56 -25.54 -15.38
C GLU A 218 16.71 -26.99 -15.86
N SER A 219 16.46 -27.98 -14.99
CA SER A 219 16.53 -29.40 -15.33
C SER A 219 15.40 -29.89 -16.25
N GLU A 220 14.35 -29.09 -16.41
CA GLU A 220 13.10 -29.45 -17.10
C GLU A 220 12.96 -28.74 -18.47
N GLY A 221 13.91 -27.88 -18.85
CA GLY A 221 13.97 -27.26 -20.17
C GLY A 221 12.88 -26.21 -20.47
N MET A 222 12.30 -25.55 -19.47
CA MET A 222 11.35 -24.42 -19.62
C MET A 222 10.20 -24.66 -20.64
N PRO A 223 9.35 -25.69 -20.44
CA PRO A 223 8.24 -25.98 -21.34
C PRO A 223 7.28 -24.77 -21.49
N PRO A 224 6.47 -24.71 -22.57
CA PRO A 224 5.64 -23.56 -22.89
C PRO A 224 4.73 -23.07 -21.75
N TRP A 225 4.24 -23.99 -20.94
CA TRP A 225 3.36 -23.68 -19.81
C TRP A 225 4.06 -22.83 -18.72
N CYS A 226 5.40 -22.81 -18.69
CA CYS A 226 6.23 -22.08 -17.73
C CYS A 226 6.45 -20.61 -18.05
N GLN A 227 6.00 -20.11 -19.22
CA GLN A 227 6.15 -18.69 -19.55
C GLN A 227 5.62 -17.84 -18.38
N LEU A 228 6.50 -17.03 -17.80
CA LEU A 228 6.13 -16.14 -16.71
C LEU A 228 5.30 -14.99 -17.26
N VAL A 229 4.28 -14.64 -16.48
CA VAL A 229 3.39 -13.50 -16.71
C VAL A 229 3.19 -12.78 -15.38
N PHE A 230 2.94 -11.49 -15.47
CA PHE A 230 2.69 -10.63 -14.33
C PHE A 230 1.38 -9.87 -14.51
N GLY A 231 0.67 -9.63 -13.42
CA GLY A 231 -0.51 -8.77 -13.36
C GLY A 231 -0.46 -7.91 -12.11
N SER A 232 -1.19 -6.81 -12.10
CA SER A 232 -1.28 -5.93 -10.94
C SER A 232 -2.69 -5.42 -10.69
N ASP A 233 -2.97 -5.18 -9.41
CA ASP A 233 -4.25 -4.70 -8.89
C ASP A 233 -4.00 -3.54 -7.93
N ASP A 234 -4.79 -2.47 -8.04
CA ASP A 234 -4.74 -1.26 -7.21
C ASP A 234 -5.99 -1.21 -6.31
N MET A 235 -5.84 -0.75 -5.07
CA MET A 235 -6.99 -0.57 -4.16
C MET A 235 -7.65 0.80 -4.34
N SER A 236 -8.98 0.82 -4.49
CA SER A 236 -9.72 2.08 -4.61
C SER A 236 -9.61 2.93 -3.35
N SER A 237 -9.00 4.11 -3.40
CA SER A 237 -8.85 4.99 -2.23
C SER A 237 -8.28 4.27 -1.00
N ALA A 238 -7.18 3.54 -1.17
CA ALA A 238 -6.64 2.59 -0.21
C ALA A 238 -6.54 3.09 1.24
N TYR A 239 -6.01 4.30 1.45
CA TYR A 239 -5.88 4.92 2.78
C TYR A 239 -7.22 5.11 3.52
N ARG A 240 -8.36 5.07 2.81
CA ARG A 240 -9.71 5.12 3.40
C ARG A 240 -10.29 3.74 3.71
N GLN A 241 -9.62 2.65 3.34
CA GLN A 241 -10.14 1.29 3.47
C GLN A 241 -9.22 0.36 4.26
N VAL A 242 -7.91 0.59 4.21
CA VAL A 242 -6.90 -0.43 4.52
C VAL A 242 -5.83 0.13 5.46
N PRO A 243 -5.66 -0.43 6.66
CA PRO A 243 -4.50 -0.15 7.49
C PRO A 243 -3.26 -0.86 6.93
N ASN A 244 -2.07 -0.33 7.22
CA ASN A 244 -0.78 -0.84 6.73
C ASN A 244 -0.55 -2.35 6.96
N ARG A 245 -1.21 -2.95 7.95
CA ARG A 245 -1.10 -4.35 8.34
C ARG A 245 -1.76 -5.34 7.36
N ILE A 246 -2.78 -4.89 6.61
CA ILE A 246 -3.57 -5.78 5.75
C ILE A 246 -2.81 -6.31 4.53
N PRO A 247 -2.07 -5.48 3.76
CA PRO A 247 -1.31 -5.96 2.61
C PRO A 247 -0.37 -7.12 2.94
N ALA A 248 0.23 -7.12 4.14
CA ALA A 248 1.08 -8.20 4.61
C ALA A 248 0.28 -9.51 4.85
N LEU A 249 -0.86 -9.44 5.54
CA LEU A 249 -1.72 -10.60 5.78
C LEU A 249 -2.28 -11.15 4.46
N THR A 250 -2.85 -10.31 3.59
CA THR A 250 -3.46 -10.76 2.33
C THR A 250 -2.42 -11.37 1.39
N THR A 251 -1.21 -10.78 1.33
CA THR A 251 -0.07 -11.36 0.61
C THR A 251 0.32 -12.73 1.17
N ALA A 252 0.38 -12.87 2.50
CA ALA A 252 0.70 -14.14 3.14
C ALA A 252 -0.36 -15.21 2.86
N VAL A 253 -1.66 -14.84 2.88
CA VAL A 253 -2.78 -15.72 2.53
C VAL A 253 -2.65 -16.19 1.08
N CYS A 254 -2.41 -15.27 0.14
CA CYS A 254 -2.22 -15.59 -1.27
C CYS A 254 -1.03 -16.54 -1.49
N ARG A 255 0.09 -16.31 -0.81
CA ARG A 255 1.29 -17.15 -0.90
C ARG A 255 1.08 -18.54 -0.30
N ARG A 256 0.52 -18.62 0.91
CA ARG A 256 0.47 -19.84 1.72
C ARG A 256 -0.75 -20.73 1.43
N LEU A 257 -1.90 -20.13 1.14
CA LEU A 257 -3.14 -20.88 0.92
C LEU A 257 -3.49 -21.05 -0.57
N LEU A 258 -3.00 -20.15 -1.44
CA LEU A 258 -3.31 -20.18 -2.88
C LEU A 258 -2.08 -20.42 -3.78
N ALA A 259 -0.89 -20.61 -3.20
CA ALA A 259 0.36 -20.82 -3.93
C ALA A 259 0.61 -19.75 -5.02
N ILE A 260 0.31 -18.48 -4.69
CA ILE A 260 0.48 -17.32 -5.58
C ILE A 260 1.78 -16.61 -5.19
N ALA A 261 2.64 -16.31 -6.16
CA ALA A 261 3.79 -15.43 -5.95
C ALA A 261 3.34 -13.96 -5.96
N ALA A 262 2.54 -13.60 -4.94
CA ALA A 262 2.03 -12.25 -4.75
C ALA A 262 3.11 -11.35 -4.12
N VAL A 263 3.15 -10.08 -4.49
CA VAL A 263 3.94 -9.01 -3.85
C VAL A 263 3.02 -7.85 -3.54
N SER A 264 3.33 -7.05 -2.53
CA SER A 264 2.54 -5.86 -2.19
C SER A 264 3.44 -4.68 -1.86
N TYR A 265 3.11 -3.53 -2.45
CA TYR A 265 3.62 -2.23 -2.05
C TYR A 265 2.44 -1.40 -1.56
N PHE A 266 2.08 -1.65 -0.30
CA PHE A 266 0.86 -1.11 0.31
C PHE A 266 -0.41 -1.42 -0.51
N ASP A 267 -0.90 -0.48 -1.31
CA ASP A 267 -2.12 -0.57 -2.11
C ASP A 267 -1.93 -1.19 -3.49
N ASP A 268 -0.70 -1.22 -3.99
CA ASP A 268 -0.32 -1.92 -5.22
C ASP A 268 -0.03 -3.39 -4.92
N THR A 269 -0.86 -4.30 -5.45
CA THR A 269 -0.61 -5.75 -5.39
C THR A 269 -0.14 -6.26 -6.74
N GLY A 270 0.98 -6.97 -6.75
CA GLY A 270 1.54 -7.63 -7.93
C GLY A 270 1.37 -9.15 -7.85
N THR A 271 1.09 -9.78 -8.98
CA THR A 271 0.92 -11.23 -9.10
C THR A 271 1.88 -11.75 -10.16
N LEU A 272 2.90 -12.52 -9.75
CA LEU A 272 3.72 -13.31 -10.67
C LEU A 272 3.14 -14.72 -10.81
N ASP A 273 3.00 -15.21 -12.04
CA ASP A 273 2.45 -16.53 -12.32
C ASP A 273 2.97 -17.10 -13.65
N THR A 274 2.53 -18.30 -14.01
CA THR A 274 2.78 -18.86 -15.34
C THR A 274 1.55 -18.75 -16.25
N VAL A 275 1.75 -18.79 -17.57
CA VAL A 275 0.64 -18.83 -18.54
C VAL A 275 -0.32 -20.00 -18.30
N ALA A 276 0.18 -21.13 -17.77
CA ALA A 276 -0.64 -22.29 -17.42
C ALA A 276 -1.69 -21.99 -16.34
N ALA A 277 -1.40 -21.04 -15.45
CA ALA A 277 -2.33 -20.64 -14.42
C ALA A 277 -3.53 -19.85 -14.99
N ALA A 278 -3.44 -19.34 -16.22
CA ALA A 278 -4.51 -18.68 -16.96
C ALA A 278 -5.27 -17.64 -16.10
N GLY A 279 -4.54 -16.72 -15.45
CA GLY A 279 -5.13 -15.65 -14.63
C GLY A 279 -5.58 -16.07 -13.22
N SER A 280 -5.59 -17.37 -12.89
CA SER A 280 -6.14 -17.85 -11.61
C SER A 280 -5.42 -17.30 -10.36
N GLY A 281 -4.15 -16.90 -10.47
CA GLY A 281 -3.45 -16.20 -9.39
C GLY A 281 -4.07 -14.82 -9.11
N GLN A 282 -4.25 -14.00 -10.15
CA GLN A 282 -4.84 -12.66 -10.01
C GLN A 282 -6.30 -12.73 -9.55
N GLU A 283 -7.08 -13.69 -10.05
CA GLU A 283 -8.42 -13.95 -9.55
C GLU A 283 -8.43 -14.35 -8.06
N GLY A 284 -7.39 -15.07 -7.60
CA GLY A 284 -7.22 -15.45 -6.20
C GLY A 284 -6.90 -14.26 -5.31
N VAL A 285 -6.03 -13.36 -5.77
CA VAL A 285 -5.74 -12.07 -5.09
C VAL A 285 -7.02 -11.25 -4.96
N ALA A 286 -7.79 -11.11 -6.05
CA ALA A 286 -9.05 -10.37 -6.04
C ALA A 286 -10.07 -10.99 -5.07
N LEU A 287 -10.16 -12.33 -5.04
CA LEU A 287 -11.04 -13.02 -4.10
C LEU A 287 -10.65 -12.74 -2.65
N VAL A 288 -9.38 -12.87 -2.27
CA VAL A 288 -8.92 -12.65 -0.89
C VAL A 288 -9.26 -11.23 -0.42
N HIS A 289 -9.00 -10.22 -1.27
CA HIS A 289 -9.36 -8.85 -0.95
C HIS A 289 -10.87 -8.66 -0.79
N SER A 290 -11.66 -9.21 -1.71
CA SER A 290 -13.11 -9.15 -1.68
C SER A 290 -13.70 -9.80 -0.43
N LEU A 291 -13.27 -11.02 -0.07
CA LEU A 291 -13.74 -11.74 1.11
C LEU A 291 -13.44 -10.99 2.41
N CYS A 292 -12.31 -10.29 2.49
CA CYS A 292 -11.97 -9.44 3.64
C CYS A 292 -12.67 -8.07 3.63
N GLY A 293 -13.42 -7.73 2.58
CA GLY A 293 -14.17 -6.47 2.44
C GLY A 293 -13.36 -5.30 1.86
N PHE A 294 -12.26 -5.57 1.16
CA PHE A 294 -11.43 -4.57 0.47
C PHE A 294 -11.82 -4.46 -1.01
N ARG A 295 -11.88 -3.23 -1.52
CA ARG A 295 -12.23 -2.96 -2.93
C ARG A 295 -10.99 -2.66 -3.74
N LEU A 296 -10.82 -3.42 -4.82
CA LEU A 296 -9.86 -3.14 -5.89
C LEU A 296 -10.50 -2.22 -6.94
N ASP A 297 -9.68 -1.42 -7.61
CA ASP A 297 -10.07 -0.53 -8.70
C ASP A 297 -9.98 -1.26 -10.05
N PRO A 298 -11.12 -1.62 -10.67
CA PRO A 298 -11.12 -2.33 -11.95
C PRO A 298 -10.51 -1.50 -13.09
N GLY A 299 -10.58 -0.16 -13.00
CA GLY A 299 -10.06 0.74 -14.03
C GLY A 299 -8.54 0.86 -14.04
N LYS A 300 -7.88 0.42 -12.96
CA LYS A 300 -6.42 0.42 -12.82
C LYS A 300 -5.80 -0.97 -12.85
N GLN A 301 -6.63 -2.01 -12.93
CA GLN A 301 -6.15 -3.38 -13.03
C GLN A 301 -5.33 -3.56 -14.31
N GLN A 302 -4.16 -4.17 -14.18
CA GLN A 302 -3.41 -4.66 -15.33
C GLN A 302 -3.52 -6.19 -15.38
N PRO A 303 -4.21 -6.77 -16.37
CA PRO A 303 -4.39 -8.22 -16.45
C PRO A 303 -3.08 -8.94 -16.72
N MET A 304 -2.96 -10.22 -16.38
CA MET A 304 -1.73 -11.01 -16.59
C MET A 304 -1.17 -10.90 -18.03
N ALA A 305 0.10 -10.52 -18.18
CA ALA A 305 0.84 -10.63 -19.45
C ALA A 305 2.36 -10.72 -19.25
N VAL A 306 3.09 -10.94 -20.36
CA VAL A 306 4.55 -11.08 -20.40
C VAL A 306 5.27 -9.75 -20.11
N GLN A 307 4.62 -8.62 -20.33
CA GLN A 307 5.15 -7.28 -20.05
C GLN A 307 4.14 -6.47 -19.26
N ARG A 308 4.57 -5.90 -18.12
CA ARG A 308 3.70 -5.06 -17.27
C ARG A 308 4.43 -3.95 -16.54
N LEU A 309 3.71 -2.85 -16.32
CA LEU A 309 4.18 -1.76 -15.47
C LEU A 309 3.86 -2.08 -14.02
N PHE A 310 4.84 -1.93 -13.13
CA PHE A 310 4.64 -2.07 -11.69
C PHE A 310 5.57 -1.10 -10.97
N LEU A 311 5.03 -0.25 -10.09
CA LEU A 311 5.80 0.72 -9.30
C LEU A 311 6.75 1.60 -10.13
N GLY A 312 6.30 2.02 -11.32
CA GLY A 312 7.05 2.91 -12.21
C GLY A 312 8.07 2.25 -13.14
N VAL A 313 8.26 0.93 -13.04
CA VAL A 313 9.16 0.16 -13.93
C VAL A 313 8.37 -0.80 -14.82
N LEU A 314 8.93 -1.10 -16.00
CA LEU A 314 8.50 -2.15 -16.91
C LEU A 314 9.18 -3.46 -16.53
N LEU A 315 8.37 -4.45 -16.18
CA LEU A 315 8.79 -5.83 -15.99
C LEU A 315 8.58 -6.57 -17.30
N ASP A 316 9.62 -7.20 -17.83
CA ASP A 316 9.56 -7.95 -19.08
C ASP A 316 10.13 -9.37 -18.91
N PHE A 317 9.26 -10.35 -19.20
CA PHE A 317 9.53 -11.79 -19.10
C PHE A 317 9.65 -12.47 -20.47
N SER A 318 9.75 -11.71 -21.57
CA SER A 318 9.77 -12.23 -22.94
C SER A 318 10.90 -13.24 -23.19
N GLN A 319 12.09 -12.97 -22.64
CA GLN A 319 13.27 -13.83 -22.78
C GLN A 319 13.37 -14.92 -21.69
N MET A 320 12.35 -15.06 -20.85
CA MET A 320 12.42 -15.95 -19.69
C MET A 320 12.53 -17.42 -20.09
N ARG A 321 11.82 -17.85 -21.14
CA ARG A 321 11.84 -19.25 -21.59
C ARG A 321 13.06 -19.60 -22.42
N GLU A 322 13.49 -18.67 -23.27
CA GLU A 322 14.59 -18.89 -24.21
C GLU A 322 15.95 -18.78 -23.50
N ASN A 323 16.12 -17.73 -22.67
CA ASN A 323 17.40 -17.37 -22.10
C ASN A 323 17.42 -17.39 -20.57
N GLY A 324 16.27 -17.64 -19.91
CA GLY A 324 16.17 -17.54 -18.44
C GLY A 324 16.26 -16.11 -17.90
N LEU A 325 16.06 -15.12 -18.77
CA LEU A 325 16.26 -13.70 -18.46
C LEU A 325 14.93 -12.97 -18.25
N MET A 326 14.95 -12.08 -17.25
CA MET A 326 13.93 -11.07 -17.01
C MET A 326 14.62 -9.71 -17.05
N SER A 327 14.06 -8.74 -17.78
CA SER A 327 14.54 -7.36 -17.75
C SER A 327 13.60 -6.48 -16.92
N ILE A 328 14.20 -5.49 -16.28
CA ILE A 328 13.51 -4.40 -15.60
C ILE A 328 13.98 -3.12 -16.27
N ASP A 329 13.05 -2.40 -16.86
CA ASP A 329 13.33 -1.12 -17.51
C ASP A 329 12.47 -0.01 -16.89
N LEU A 330 12.77 1.25 -17.17
CA LEU A 330 11.87 2.35 -16.89
C LEU A 330 10.59 2.23 -17.72
N LYS A 331 9.50 2.80 -17.20
CA LYS A 331 8.28 2.97 -17.98
C LYS A 331 8.61 3.69 -19.31
N PRO A 332 8.00 3.28 -20.45
CA PRO A 332 8.14 3.99 -21.71
C PRO A 332 7.82 5.49 -21.58
N GLY A 333 8.67 6.36 -22.14
CA GLY A 333 8.54 7.81 -22.03
C GLY A 333 9.18 8.44 -20.78
N ALA A 334 9.57 7.64 -19.78
CA ALA A 334 10.14 8.17 -18.54
C ALA A 334 11.53 8.78 -18.74
N ARG A 335 12.33 8.25 -19.69
CA ARG A 335 13.67 8.78 -20.00
C ARG A 335 13.56 10.16 -20.62
N GLU A 336 12.64 10.32 -21.56
CA GLU A 336 12.35 11.56 -22.26
C GLU A 336 11.81 12.61 -21.31
N GLN A 337 10.88 12.23 -20.43
CA GLN A 337 10.36 13.11 -19.39
C GLN A 337 11.47 13.57 -18.43
N LEU A 338 12.31 12.64 -17.96
CA LEU A 338 13.42 12.98 -17.05
C LEU A 338 14.43 13.92 -17.72
N ALA A 339 14.77 13.68 -18.98
CA ALA A 339 15.65 14.54 -19.76
C ALA A 339 15.06 15.96 -19.92
N ALA A 340 13.76 16.06 -20.20
CA ALA A 340 13.06 17.33 -20.30
C ALA A 340 13.05 18.10 -18.96
N GLU A 341 12.75 17.41 -17.85
CA GLU A 341 12.76 18.00 -16.51
C GLU A 341 14.17 18.47 -16.11
N ALA A 342 15.20 17.67 -16.39
CA ALA A 342 16.60 18.05 -16.14
C ALA A 342 17.02 19.27 -16.95
N ASN A 343 16.69 19.31 -18.25
CA ASN A 343 16.99 20.45 -19.11
C ASN A 343 16.29 21.73 -18.62
N ALA A 344 15.01 21.64 -18.24
CA ALA A 344 14.27 22.78 -17.71
C ALA A 344 14.91 23.33 -16.42
N LEU A 345 15.40 22.46 -15.52
CA LEU A 345 16.10 22.88 -14.31
C LEU A 345 17.46 23.53 -14.60
N LEU A 346 18.18 23.02 -15.60
CA LEU A 346 19.44 23.62 -16.05
C LEU A 346 19.21 25.01 -16.66
N GLU A 347 18.16 25.18 -17.46
CA GLU A 347 17.78 26.47 -18.05
C GLU A 347 17.36 27.50 -16.99
N LEU A 348 16.64 27.07 -15.95
CA LEU A 348 16.26 27.93 -14.83
C LEU A 348 17.46 28.38 -13.98
N GLY A 349 18.58 27.63 -14.00
CA GLY A 349 19.79 27.93 -13.24
C GLY A 349 19.65 27.81 -11.71
N VAL A 350 18.46 27.47 -11.22
CA VAL A 350 18.13 27.27 -9.80
C VAL A 350 17.14 26.11 -9.65
N CYS A 351 17.31 25.30 -8.61
CA CYS A 351 16.38 24.24 -8.26
C CYS A 351 16.14 24.18 -6.75
N SER A 352 14.93 23.79 -6.34
CA SER A 352 14.64 23.50 -4.94
C SER A 352 15.25 22.16 -4.51
N PRO A 353 15.51 21.93 -3.21
CA PRO A 353 15.99 20.63 -2.71
C PRO A 353 15.09 19.46 -3.11
N ALA A 354 13.77 19.68 -3.21
CA ALA A 354 12.82 18.67 -3.65
C ALA A 354 12.98 18.31 -5.14
N GLN A 355 13.22 19.30 -6.00
CA GLN A 355 13.47 19.08 -7.43
C GLN A 355 14.81 18.37 -7.66
N ALA A 356 15.86 18.77 -6.94
CA ALA A 356 17.16 18.10 -7.00
C ALA A 356 17.06 16.63 -6.55
N LEU A 357 16.35 16.36 -5.45
CA LEU A 357 16.15 15.00 -4.94
C LEU A 357 15.36 14.13 -5.92
N ALA A 358 14.34 14.66 -6.58
CA ALA A 358 13.55 13.92 -7.58
C ALA A 358 14.42 13.46 -8.76
N VAL A 359 15.23 14.35 -9.33
CA VAL A 359 16.16 14.01 -10.42
C VAL A 359 17.20 12.98 -9.97
N LEU A 360 17.77 13.14 -8.76
CA LEU A 360 18.73 12.18 -8.20
C LEU A 360 18.13 10.79 -7.98
N GLN A 361 16.93 10.71 -7.39
CA GLN A 361 16.25 9.43 -7.15
C GLN A 361 15.93 8.70 -8.46
N MET A 362 15.48 9.43 -9.49
CA MET A 362 15.21 8.83 -10.81
C MET A 362 16.49 8.40 -11.54
N THR A 363 17.60 9.14 -11.36
CA THR A 363 18.90 8.76 -11.92
C THR A 363 19.49 7.52 -11.22
N LEU A 364 19.28 7.37 -9.90
CA LEU A 364 19.66 6.17 -9.15
C LEU A 364 18.83 4.94 -9.60
N LEU A 365 17.53 5.11 -9.86
CA LEU A 365 16.70 4.07 -10.46
C LEU A 365 17.19 3.69 -11.86
N PHE A 366 17.64 4.66 -12.66
CA PHE A 366 18.27 4.42 -13.96
C PHE A 366 19.57 3.61 -13.83
N GLN A 367 20.45 3.97 -12.88
CA GLN A 367 21.65 3.19 -12.59
C GLN A 367 21.33 1.76 -12.12
N GLN A 368 20.27 1.58 -11.32
CA GLN A 368 19.83 0.25 -10.90
C GLN A 368 19.29 -0.59 -12.06
N ALA A 369 18.49 -0.01 -12.96
CA ALA A 369 17.99 -0.67 -14.17
C ALA A 369 19.13 -1.11 -15.11
N VAL A 370 20.13 -0.24 -15.33
CA VAL A 370 21.33 -0.56 -16.13
C VAL A 370 22.25 -1.56 -15.40
N SER A 371 22.37 -1.48 -14.07
CA SER A 371 23.21 -2.39 -13.29
C SER A 371 22.63 -3.81 -13.19
N LEU A 372 21.31 -3.99 -13.26
CA LEU A 372 20.68 -5.32 -13.24
C LEU A 372 20.91 -6.09 -14.54
N GLU A 373 20.98 -5.41 -15.68
CA GLU A 373 21.42 -5.99 -16.95
C GLU A 373 22.86 -6.51 -16.85
N LEU A 374 23.75 -5.74 -16.23
CA LEU A 374 25.16 -6.12 -15.98
C LEU A 374 25.32 -7.21 -14.92
N VAL A 375 24.54 -7.20 -13.84
CA VAL A 375 24.61 -8.21 -12.76
C VAL A 375 24.02 -9.54 -13.21
N LEU A 376 22.98 -9.55 -14.05
CA LEU A 376 22.45 -10.78 -14.63
C LEU A 376 23.40 -11.34 -15.70
N THR A 377 24.00 -10.49 -16.54
CA THR A 377 25.00 -10.95 -17.52
C THR A 377 26.28 -11.48 -16.85
N ALA A 378 26.73 -10.85 -15.75
CA ALA A 378 27.91 -11.29 -14.99
C ALA A 378 27.68 -12.57 -14.17
N LEU A 379 26.44 -12.86 -13.73
CA LEU A 379 26.13 -14.08 -12.98
C LEU A 379 25.91 -15.32 -13.87
N PHE A 380 25.69 -15.15 -15.17
CA PHE A 380 25.55 -16.26 -16.14
C PHE A 380 26.87 -16.63 -16.86
N HIS A 381 27.94 -15.85 -16.70
CA HIS A 381 29.26 -16.17 -17.24
C HIS A 381 30.20 -16.89 -16.27
N TRP A 382 29.75 -17.27 -15.07
CA TRP A 382 30.57 -18.03 -14.12
C TRP A 382 30.18 -19.51 -14.05
N ARG A 383 30.22 -20.18 -15.20
CA ARG A 383 30.46 -21.63 -15.33
C ARG A 383 31.00 -21.92 -16.72
N SER A 384 32.32 -22.15 -16.81
CA SER A 384 33.02 -23.13 -17.67
C SER A 384 34.52 -22.85 -17.55
N ASP A 385 35.15 -23.41 -16.52
CA ASP A 385 36.37 -24.19 -16.72
C ASP A 385 35.95 -25.67 -16.65
#